data_AF-A0A1W9Q5D2-F1
#
_entry.id   AF-A0A1W9Q5D2-F1
#
_cell.length_a   1.000
_cell.length_b   1.000
_cell.length_c   1.000
_cell.angle_alpha   90.00
_cell.angle_beta   90.00
_cell.angle_gamma   90.00
#
_symmetry.space_group_name_H-M   'P 1'
#
loop_
_entity.id
_entity.type
_entity.pdbx_description
1 polymer ?
#
loop_
_entity_poly.entity_id
_entity_poly.type
_entity_poly.pdbx_seq_one_letter_code
_entity_poly.pdbx_strand_id
1 'polypeptide(L)'
;MVPFKELRKIHLMENLTDSMLGRMSPLLQRRLFAAGNAIFRQGDQADFFYMLKAGKLLLEADISENMSVSLGAIKAGFCFGWSALLPGSLYTSTAICAEPCETISIPGKEFLKLMDKDHSLGYRVMQIIVTILKSRLERRTEQLLKVIANHPDLQHLFQEQ
;
A
#
# COMPACT_ATOMS: atom_id res chain seq x y z
N MET A 1 22.54 -1.96 -0.74
CA MET A 1 21.77 -3.14 -0.28
C MET A 1 21.13 -2.82 1.06
N VAL A 2 19.83 -3.09 1.24
CA VAL A 2 19.13 -2.84 2.52
C VAL A 2 19.37 -4.02 3.47
N PRO A 3 19.85 -3.80 4.72
CA PRO A 3 20.10 -4.89 5.66
C PRO A 3 18.81 -5.65 6.02
N PHE A 4 18.89 -6.98 6.17
CA PHE A 4 17.71 -7.79 6.50
C PHE A 4 17.04 -7.38 7.81
N LYS A 5 17.82 -6.95 8.80
CA LYS A 5 17.30 -6.41 10.07
C LYS A 5 16.37 -5.21 9.86
N GLU A 6 16.63 -4.39 8.84
CA GLU A 6 15.73 -3.28 8.48
C GLU A 6 14.51 -3.78 7.70
N LEU A 7 14.69 -4.72 6.78
CA LEU A 7 13.59 -5.31 6.02
C LEU A 7 12.55 -5.94 6.94
N ARG A 8 12.98 -6.64 8.00
CA ARG A 8 12.11 -7.30 8.99
C ARG A 8 11.18 -6.36 9.74
N LYS A 9 11.43 -5.05 9.74
CA LYS A 9 10.52 -4.05 10.33
C LYS A 9 9.29 -3.80 9.44
N ILE A 10 9.30 -4.27 8.19
CA ILE A 10 8.17 -4.21 7.29
C ILE A 10 7.33 -5.47 7.48
N HIS A 11 6.02 -5.29 7.72
CA HIS A 11 5.10 -6.41 7.99
C HIS A 11 5.08 -7.46 6.87
N LEU A 12 5.24 -7.04 5.61
CA LEU A 12 5.35 -7.95 4.48
C LEU A 12 6.57 -8.88 4.55
N MET A 13 7.65 -8.41 5.17
CA MET A 13 8.95 -9.11 5.23
C MET A 13 9.15 -9.87 6.54
N GLU A 14 8.39 -9.54 7.58
CA GLU A 14 8.56 -10.01 8.96
C GLU A 14 8.67 -11.54 9.06
N ASN A 15 7.86 -12.27 8.29
CA ASN A 15 7.71 -13.73 8.38
C ASN A 15 8.21 -14.50 7.16
N LEU A 16 9.07 -13.89 6.34
CA LEU A 16 9.78 -14.57 5.23
C LEU A 16 11.02 -15.31 5.76
N THR A 17 11.60 -16.25 5.03
CA THR A 17 12.90 -16.82 5.45
C THR A 17 14.06 -15.93 4.97
N ASP A 18 15.24 -16.05 5.56
CA ASP A 18 16.42 -15.28 5.09
C ASP A 18 16.77 -15.64 3.64
N SER A 19 16.53 -16.89 3.24
CA SER A 19 16.64 -17.34 1.86
C SER A 19 15.66 -16.60 0.93
N MET A 20 14.40 -16.41 1.35
CA MET A 20 13.41 -15.61 0.60
C MET A 20 13.80 -14.13 0.54
N LEU A 21 14.23 -13.54 1.67
CA LEU A 21 14.71 -12.16 1.69
C LEU A 21 15.93 -11.96 0.79
N GLY A 22 16.84 -12.93 0.75
CA GLY A 22 18.00 -12.94 -0.15
C GLY A 22 17.61 -12.95 -1.62
N ARG A 23 16.52 -13.62 -1.99
CA ARG A 23 15.99 -13.60 -3.37
C ARG A 23 15.31 -12.27 -3.72
N MET A 24 14.66 -11.62 -2.75
CA MET A 24 14.01 -10.33 -2.97
C MET A 24 15.00 -9.16 -3.00
N SER A 25 16.04 -9.22 -2.16
CA SER A 25 17.00 -8.12 -1.92
C SER A 25 17.56 -7.46 -3.19
N PRO A 26 17.94 -8.20 -4.26
CA PRO A 26 18.45 -7.62 -5.50
C PRO A 26 17.44 -6.74 -6.25
N LEU A 27 16.14 -6.95 -6.03
CA LEU A 27 15.06 -6.21 -6.68
C LEU A 27 14.67 -4.94 -5.91
N LEU A 28 15.14 -4.80 -4.66
CA LEU A 28 14.75 -3.72 -3.76
C LEU A 28 15.51 -2.43 -4.03
N GLN A 29 14.77 -1.34 -4.20
CA GLN A 29 15.30 0.00 -4.47
C GLN A 29 14.90 0.96 -3.35
N ARG A 30 15.88 1.55 -2.68
CA ARG A 30 15.66 2.59 -1.66
C ARG A 30 15.40 3.93 -2.35
N ARG A 31 14.36 4.66 -1.93
CA ARG A 31 14.04 6.00 -2.43
C ARG A 31 13.68 6.95 -1.29
N LEU A 32 14.12 8.21 -1.40
CA LEU A 32 13.84 9.27 -0.45
C LEU A 32 12.91 10.30 -1.12
N PHE A 33 11.94 10.79 -0.36
CA PHE A 33 10.97 11.78 -0.81
C PHE A 33 10.82 12.88 0.24
N ALA A 34 10.74 14.12 -0.22
CA ALA A 34 10.45 15.25 0.67
C ALA A 34 8.97 15.29 1.05
N ALA A 35 8.64 15.99 2.15
CA ALA A 35 7.26 16.29 2.49
C ALA A 35 6.56 17.04 1.33
N GLY A 36 5.29 16.75 1.10
CA GLY A 36 4.48 17.28 0.00
C GLY A 36 4.72 16.62 -1.35
N ASN A 37 5.75 15.78 -1.52
CA ASN A 37 5.97 15.09 -2.80
C ASN A 37 5.01 13.91 -2.97
N ALA A 38 4.49 13.74 -4.18
CA ALA A 38 3.79 12.54 -4.58
C ALA A 38 4.81 11.46 -4.97
N ILE A 39 4.65 10.24 -4.43
CA ILE A 39 5.41 9.06 -4.84
C ILE A 39 4.88 8.54 -6.19
N PHE A 40 3.56 8.56 -6.34
CA PHE A 40 2.82 8.33 -7.57
C PHE A 40 1.48 9.04 -7.50
N ARG A 41 0.87 9.28 -8.65
CA ARG A 41 -0.46 9.88 -8.77
C ARG A 41 -1.49 8.86 -9.22
N GLN A 42 -2.75 9.14 -8.90
CA GLN A 42 -3.88 8.40 -9.45
C GLN A 42 -3.82 8.46 -11.00
N GLY A 43 -4.04 7.31 -11.63
CA GLY A 43 -3.99 7.18 -13.09
C GLY A 43 -2.59 6.95 -13.67
N ASP A 44 -1.52 7.15 -12.89
CA ASP A 44 -0.17 6.78 -13.34
C ASP A 44 -0.06 5.26 -13.53
N GLN A 45 0.79 4.85 -14.48
CA GLN A 45 1.13 3.45 -14.68
C GLN A 45 1.69 2.84 -13.39
N ALA A 46 1.10 1.73 -12.93
CA ALA A 46 1.52 1.10 -11.68
C ALA A 46 2.74 0.19 -11.88
N ASP A 47 3.93 0.78 -11.95
CA ASP A 47 5.17 0.02 -12.21
C ASP A 47 5.86 -0.49 -10.95
N PHE A 48 5.57 0.10 -9.78
CA PHE A 48 6.29 -0.19 -8.54
C PHE A 48 5.34 -0.52 -7.38
N PHE A 49 5.70 -1.56 -6.64
CA PHE A 49 5.14 -1.82 -5.32
C PHE A 49 6.05 -1.22 -4.26
N TYR A 50 5.49 -0.64 -3.21
CA TYR A 50 6.25 0.13 -2.21
C TYR A 50 6.04 -0.38 -0.79
N MET A 51 7.06 -0.20 0.02
CA MET A 51 7.07 -0.38 1.46
C MET A 51 7.60 0.89 2.11
N LEU A 52 6.83 1.46 3.04
CA LEU A 52 7.24 2.66 3.75
C LEU A 52 8.18 2.26 4.89
N LYS A 53 9.44 2.65 4.80
CA LYS A 53 10.45 2.34 5.83
C LYS A 53 10.44 3.37 6.96
N ALA A 54 10.33 4.65 6.61
CA ALA A 54 10.24 5.76 7.56
C ALA A 54 9.37 6.88 6.98
N GLY A 55 8.75 7.66 7.87
CA GLY A 55 7.82 8.73 7.50
C GLY A 55 6.34 8.31 7.55
N LYS A 56 5.51 9.14 6.93
CA LYS A 56 4.06 9.01 6.86
C LYS A 56 3.54 9.50 5.50
N LEU A 57 2.69 8.69 4.89
CA LEU A 57 2.03 9.01 3.62
C LEU A 57 0.53 9.17 3.83
N LEU A 58 -0.10 9.96 2.98
CA LEU A 58 -1.55 9.95 2.77
C LEU A 58 -1.84 9.31 1.40
N LEU A 59 -2.89 8.50 1.36
CA LEU A 59 -3.51 8.08 0.11
C LEU A 59 -4.70 8.98 -0.15
N GLU A 60 -4.78 9.56 -1.33
CA GLU A 60 -5.85 10.45 -1.74
C GLU A 60 -6.48 9.95 -3.03
N ALA A 61 -7.80 10.06 -3.14
CA ALA A 61 -8.51 9.82 -4.39
C ALA A 61 -9.12 11.12 -4.89
N ASP A 62 -8.94 11.38 -6.18
CA ASP A 62 -9.55 12.53 -6.83
C ASP A 62 -11.02 12.18 -7.13
N ILE A 63 -11.95 12.97 -6.58
CA ILE A 63 -13.40 12.84 -6.80
C ILE A 63 -13.85 13.78 -7.91
N SER A 64 -13.19 14.93 -8.04
CA SER A 64 -13.33 15.87 -9.14
C SER A 64 -12.00 16.60 -9.37
N GLU A 65 -11.91 17.41 -10.42
CA GLU A 65 -10.70 18.21 -10.71
C GLU A 65 -10.25 19.09 -9.54
N ASN A 66 -11.18 19.52 -8.69
CA ASN A 66 -10.92 20.46 -7.60
C ASN A 66 -11.07 19.84 -6.21
N MET A 67 -11.32 18.52 -6.12
CA MET A 67 -11.57 17.86 -4.84
C MET A 67 -10.94 16.47 -4.79
N SER A 68 -9.99 16.32 -3.87
CA SER A 68 -9.48 15.01 -3.44
C SER A 68 -9.97 14.68 -2.04
N VAL A 69 -10.10 13.38 -1.76
CA VAL A 69 -10.44 12.87 -0.44
C VAL A 69 -9.36 11.92 0.05
N SER A 70 -8.91 12.11 1.28
CA SER A 70 -7.97 11.19 1.91
C SER A 70 -8.65 9.85 2.20
N LEU A 71 -8.13 8.78 1.58
CA LEU A 71 -8.52 7.39 1.82
C LEU A 71 -7.88 6.82 3.09
N GLY A 72 -6.93 7.54 3.69
CA GLY A 72 -6.23 7.15 4.90
C GLY A 72 -4.72 7.35 4.84
N ALA A 73 -4.05 7.11 5.96
CA ALA A 73 -2.61 7.26 6.09
C ALA A 73 -1.88 5.91 6.09
N ILE A 74 -0.70 5.87 5.47
CA ILE A 74 0.25 4.75 5.55
C ILE A 74 1.36 5.15 6.50
N LYS A 75 1.66 4.27 7.47
CA LYS A 75 2.73 4.45 8.46
C LYS A 75 3.93 3.57 8.10
N ALA A 76 5.10 3.90 8.64
CA ALA A 76 6.29 3.06 8.55
C ALA A 76 5.98 1.59 8.92
N GLY A 77 6.57 0.65 8.19
CA GLY A 77 6.35 -0.79 8.29
C GLY A 77 5.26 -1.34 7.36
N PHE A 78 4.42 -0.48 6.77
CA PHE A 78 3.34 -0.90 5.87
C PHE A 78 3.66 -0.72 4.39
N CYS A 79 3.04 -1.55 3.55
CA CYS A 79 3.17 -1.51 2.10
C CYS A 79 2.02 -0.77 1.41
N PHE A 80 2.25 -0.33 0.18
CA PHE A 80 1.29 0.37 -0.67
C PHE A 80 1.64 0.22 -2.16
N GLY A 81 0.78 0.71 -3.05
CA GLY A 81 0.99 0.58 -4.50
C GLY A 81 0.75 -0.85 -5.02
N TRP A 82 -0.18 -1.60 -4.42
CA TRP A 82 -0.50 -2.98 -4.84
C TRP A 82 -1.10 -3.09 -6.23
N SER A 83 -1.55 -1.99 -6.85
CA SER A 83 -1.87 -1.97 -8.29
C SER A 83 -0.73 -2.52 -9.14
N ALA A 84 0.52 -2.34 -8.74
CA ALA A 84 1.68 -2.85 -9.48
C ALA A 84 1.81 -4.38 -9.50
N LEU A 85 1.03 -5.08 -8.68
CA LEU A 85 0.97 -6.55 -8.68
C LEU A 85 -0.08 -7.08 -9.65
N LEU A 86 -0.80 -6.20 -10.35
CA LEU A 86 -1.77 -6.54 -11.38
C LEU A 86 -1.24 -6.00 -12.73
N PRO A 87 -0.83 -6.87 -13.65
CA PRO A 87 -0.25 -6.45 -14.93
C PRO A 87 -1.14 -5.45 -15.68
N GLY A 88 -0.52 -4.36 -16.16
CA GLY A 88 -1.22 -3.32 -16.94
C GLY A 88 -2.11 -2.38 -16.15
N SER A 89 -2.14 -2.49 -14.81
CA SER A 89 -3.00 -1.63 -13.99
C SER A 89 -2.42 -0.23 -13.79
N LEU A 90 -3.31 0.69 -13.44
CA LEU A 90 -2.98 2.06 -13.00
C LEU A 90 -3.09 2.17 -11.48
N TYR A 91 -2.40 3.15 -10.88
CA TYR A 91 -2.65 3.47 -9.48
C TYR A 91 -4.05 4.06 -9.31
N THR A 92 -4.77 3.58 -8.31
CA THR A 92 -6.17 3.97 -8.02
C THR A 92 -6.29 5.13 -7.02
N SER A 93 -5.15 5.69 -6.61
CA SER A 93 -5.05 6.81 -5.67
C SER A 93 -3.69 7.48 -5.84
N THR A 94 -3.56 8.71 -5.37
CA THR A 94 -2.30 9.43 -5.23
C THR A 94 -1.69 9.11 -3.87
N ALA A 95 -0.39 8.82 -3.81
CA ALA A 95 0.35 8.65 -2.56
C ALA A 95 1.25 9.87 -2.30
N ILE A 96 0.91 10.68 -1.30
CA ILE A 96 1.62 11.92 -0.97
C ILE A 96 2.32 11.85 0.38
N CYS A 97 3.54 12.37 0.46
CA CYS A 97 4.34 12.48 1.68
C CYS A 97 3.76 13.54 2.61
N ALA A 98 3.21 13.13 3.75
CA ALA A 98 2.80 14.06 4.81
C ALA A 98 4.02 14.61 5.59
N GLU A 99 5.10 13.84 5.62
CA GLU A 99 6.41 14.17 6.18
C GLU A 99 7.50 13.55 5.30
N PRO A 100 8.80 13.87 5.48
CA PRO A 100 9.87 13.24 4.70
C PRO A 100 9.80 11.71 4.81
N CYS A 101 9.81 11.03 3.67
CA CYS A 101 9.60 9.59 3.60
C CYS A 101 10.82 8.88 3.02
N GLU A 102 11.09 7.71 3.59
CA GLU A 102 12.00 6.73 3.02
C GLU A 102 11.20 5.48 2.64
N THR A 103 11.32 5.05 1.39
CA THR A 103 10.65 3.85 0.89
C THR A 103 11.64 2.82 0.40
N ILE A 104 11.19 1.57 0.42
CA ILE A 104 11.76 0.48 -0.34
C ILE A 104 10.74 0.10 -1.40
N SER A 105 11.16 0.17 -2.65
CA SER A 105 10.33 -0.11 -3.82
C SER A 105 10.83 -1.36 -4.53
N ILE A 106 9.91 -2.07 -5.18
CA ILE A 106 10.21 -3.23 -6.01
C ILE A 106 9.44 -3.09 -7.33
N PRO A 107 10.09 -3.26 -8.50
CA PRO A 107 9.38 -3.27 -9.78
C PRO A 107 8.33 -4.38 -9.79
N GLY A 108 7.07 -4.04 -10.07
CA GLY A 108 5.95 -4.98 -10.00
C GLY A 108 6.14 -6.19 -10.92
N LYS A 109 6.61 -5.95 -12.16
CA LYS A 109 6.92 -7.00 -13.14
C LYS A 109 7.97 -7.99 -12.63
N GLU A 110 9.04 -7.48 -12.01
CA GLU A 110 10.11 -8.34 -11.48
C GLU A 110 9.67 -9.06 -10.21
N PHE A 111 8.82 -8.43 -9.40
CA PHE A 111 8.25 -9.10 -8.24
C PHE A 111 7.35 -10.27 -8.64
N LEU A 112 6.47 -10.07 -9.62
CA LEU A 112 5.61 -11.12 -10.16
C LEU A 112 6.45 -12.27 -10.75
N LYS A 113 7.45 -11.97 -11.59
CA LYS A 113 8.38 -12.99 -12.11
C LYS A 113 9.08 -13.78 -11.00
N LEU A 114 9.48 -13.12 -9.91
CA LEU A 114 10.08 -13.81 -8.76
C LEU A 114 9.08 -14.76 -8.10
N MET A 115 7.82 -14.34 -7.92
CA MET A 115 6.77 -15.16 -7.35
C MET A 115 6.37 -16.34 -8.25
N ASP A 116 6.39 -16.15 -9.57
CA ASP A 116 6.17 -17.22 -10.55
C ASP A 116 7.33 -18.22 -10.58
N LYS A 117 8.57 -17.77 -10.34
CA LYS A 117 9.74 -18.65 -10.26
C LYS A 117 9.81 -19.41 -8.94
N ASP A 118 9.39 -18.79 -7.85
CA ASP A 118 9.37 -19.36 -6.50
C ASP A 118 7.97 -19.26 -5.91
N HIS A 119 7.13 -20.26 -6.26
CA HIS A 119 5.74 -20.32 -5.82
C HIS A 119 5.59 -20.35 -4.30
N SER A 120 6.55 -20.91 -3.55
CA SER A 120 6.50 -20.91 -2.08
C SER A 120 6.67 -19.50 -1.51
N LEU A 121 7.59 -18.71 -2.07
CA LEU A 121 7.73 -17.29 -1.75
C LEU A 121 6.47 -16.52 -2.17
N GLY A 122 6.01 -16.74 -3.40
CA GLY A 122 4.82 -16.07 -3.94
C GLY A 122 3.58 -16.31 -3.09
N TYR A 123 3.32 -17.56 -2.72
CA TYR A 123 2.21 -17.92 -1.84
C TYR A 123 2.31 -17.20 -0.49
N ARG A 124 3.49 -17.20 0.15
CA ARG A 124 3.71 -16.55 1.44
C ARG A 124 3.50 -15.03 1.37
N VAL A 125 4.04 -14.40 0.34
CA VAL A 125 3.87 -12.95 0.08
C VAL A 125 2.39 -12.62 -0.13
N MET A 126 1.68 -13.40 -0.95
CA MET A 126 0.27 -13.16 -1.25
C MET A 126 -0.62 -13.37 -0.02
N GLN A 127 -0.35 -14.35 0.83
CA GLN A 127 -1.07 -14.51 2.11
C GLN A 127 -0.99 -13.26 2.98
N ILE A 128 0.21 -12.66 3.08
CA ILE A 128 0.42 -11.44 3.87
C ILE A 128 -0.28 -10.25 3.21
N ILE A 129 -0.20 -10.11 1.89
CA ILE A 129 -0.90 -9.05 1.15
C ILE A 129 -2.40 -9.15 1.34
N VAL A 130 -3.00 -10.33 1.20
CA VAL A 130 -4.43 -10.55 1.39
C VAL A 130 -4.85 -10.19 2.81
N THR A 131 -4.04 -10.51 3.82
CA THR A 131 -4.30 -10.13 5.21
C THR A 131 -4.34 -8.61 5.37
N ILE A 132 -3.36 -7.91 4.78
CA ILE A 132 -3.30 -6.43 4.82
C ILE A 132 -4.48 -5.81 4.07
N LEU A 133 -4.84 -6.35 2.90
CA LEU A 133 -5.95 -5.86 2.09
C LEU A 133 -7.29 -6.07 2.80
N LYS A 134 -7.49 -7.22 3.46
CA LYS A 134 -8.69 -7.50 4.28
C LYS A 134 -8.90 -6.42 5.33
N SER A 135 -7.87 -6.12 6.14
CA SER A 135 -7.98 -5.08 7.17
C SER A 135 -8.24 -3.69 6.60
N ARG A 136 -7.70 -3.38 5.41
CA ARG A 136 -7.98 -2.10 4.72
C ARG A 136 -9.40 -2.03 4.18
N LEU A 137 -9.91 -3.13 3.63
CA LEU A 137 -11.28 -3.22 3.15
C LEU A 137 -12.27 -3.07 4.31
N GLU A 138 -12.07 -3.82 5.41
CA GLU A 138 -12.89 -3.74 6.61
C GLU A 138 -12.94 -2.30 7.15
N ARG A 139 -11.79 -1.65 7.30
CA ARG A 139 -11.72 -0.26 7.75
C ARG A 139 -12.47 0.71 6.82
N ARG A 140 -12.35 0.55 5.51
CA ARG A 140 -13.08 1.38 4.54
C ARG A 140 -14.59 1.14 4.61
N THR A 141 -15.01 -0.12 4.74
CA THR A 141 -16.43 -0.48 4.92
C THR A 141 -16.98 0.13 6.21
N GLU A 142 -16.26 0.05 7.33
CA GLU A 142 -16.67 0.71 8.58
C GLU A 142 -16.81 2.23 8.43
N GLN A 143 -15.89 2.88 7.73
CA GLN A 143 -15.97 4.31 7.46
C GLN A 143 -17.19 4.65 6.59
N LEU A 144 -17.46 3.88 5.55
CA LEU A 144 -18.64 4.06 4.70
C LEU A 144 -19.93 3.89 5.50
N LEU A 145 -20.03 2.83 6.31
CA LEU A 145 -21.20 2.59 7.17
C LEU A 145 -21.43 3.75 8.15
N LYS A 146 -20.36 4.30 8.74
CA LYS A 146 -20.46 5.49 9.60
C LYS A 146 -20.96 6.73 8.85
N VAL A 147 -20.53 6.93 7.60
CA VAL A 147 -21.03 8.05 6.79
C VAL A 147 -22.51 7.88 6.48
N ILE A 148 -22.94 6.67 6.10
CA ILE A 148 -24.35 6.36 5.81
C ILE A 148 -25.22 6.55 7.05
N ALA A 149 -24.80 5.99 8.19
CA ALA A 149 -25.55 6.08 9.45
C ALA A 149 -25.72 7.52 9.95
N ASN A 150 -24.75 8.39 9.64
CA ASN A 150 -24.80 9.81 10.03
C ASN A 150 -25.37 10.72 8.94
N HIS A 151 -25.78 10.18 7.78
CA HIS A 151 -26.32 10.99 6.69
C HIS A 151 -27.67 11.60 7.09
N PRO A 152 -27.87 12.94 7.03
CA PRO A 152 -29.08 13.60 7.54
C PRO A 152 -30.38 12.97 7.04
N ASP A 153 -30.44 12.64 5.75
CA ASP A 153 -31.63 12.06 5.12
C ASP A 153 -31.87 10.59 5.50
N LEU A 154 -30.88 9.88 6.05
CA LEU A 154 -31.00 8.46 6.40
C LEU A 154 -31.04 8.21 7.91
N GLN A 155 -30.70 9.19 8.75
CA GLN A 155 -30.65 9.05 10.20
C GLN A 155 -31.96 8.51 10.81
N HIS A 156 -33.11 8.92 10.26
CA HIS A 156 -34.42 8.48 10.72
C HIS A 156 -34.62 6.95 10.60
N LEU A 157 -33.97 6.30 9.63
CA LEU A 157 -34.05 4.84 9.43
C LEU A 157 -33.29 4.04 10.50
N PHE A 158 -32.40 4.70 11.25
CA PHE A 158 -31.56 4.08 12.28
C PHE A 158 -31.98 4.45 13.71
N GLN A 159 -32.98 5.30 13.88
CA GLN A 159 -33.51 5.74 15.18
C GLN A 159 -34.70 4.89 15.67
N GLU A 160 -35.19 3.95 14.85
CA GLU A 160 -36.22 2.97 15.26
C GLU A 160 -35.57 1.64 15.68
N GLN A 161 -35.00 1.60 16.88
CA GLN A 161 -34.79 0.39 17.69
C GLN A 161 -34.44 0.74 19.14
#